data_AF-C4Y698-F1
#
_entry.id   AF-C4Y698-F1
#
_cell.length_a   1.000
_cell.length_b   1.000
_cell.length_c   1.000
_cell.angle_alpha   90.00
_cell.angle_beta   90.00
_cell.angle_gamma   90.00
#
_symmetry.space_group_name_H-M   'P 1'
#
loop_
_entity.id
_entity.type
_entity.pdbx_description
1 polymer ?
#
loop_
_entity_poly.entity_id
_entity_poly.type
_entity_poly.pdbx_seq_one_letter_code
_entity_poly.pdbx_strand_id
1 'polypeptide(L)'
;MKSEDGKNPRSVLFYTSPYARARQTCQGIIDGIEDLEGVEFRVSEEPRMREQDFGNFQSTAEEMERIWGQRAHYGHFFYRIPHGESAADVYDRIASFNETLFRQFSRDSFPNVLVLVTHGIWARVFLMKWFRWTYEEFESLRNIPHCQFLVMKQGPDMKYQLKTPLRTWDELPDSDVEEELRKEFASEVNFNSKNKLLNPEDLDIASILRAQTEAIRESRVKDQEIKQAYAQSMNKYKQLSKFMQNNQSVTNSVEDVSSGC
;
A
#
# COMPACT_ATOMS: atom_id res chain seq x y z
N MET A 1 7.12 36.02 -4.24
CA MET A 1 7.50 35.81 -2.82
C MET A 1 8.49 34.65 -2.77
N LYS A 2 9.73 34.89 -2.34
CA LYS A 2 10.70 33.82 -2.04
C LYS A 2 10.53 33.41 -0.57
N SER A 3 10.66 32.12 -0.24
CA SER A 3 10.68 31.66 1.16
C SER A 3 11.90 32.21 1.90
N GLU A 4 11.95 32.06 3.24
CA GLU A 4 13.13 32.44 4.06
C GLU A 4 14.45 31.81 3.54
N ASP A 5 14.35 30.69 2.81
CA ASP A 5 15.47 29.95 2.23
C ASP A 5 15.79 30.36 0.77
N GLY A 6 15.12 31.39 0.23
CA GLY A 6 15.30 31.86 -1.15
C GLY A 6 14.64 30.98 -2.23
N LYS A 7 13.98 29.89 -1.85
CA LYS A 7 13.32 28.95 -2.77
C LYS A 7 11.95 29.47 -3.21
N ASN A 8 11.55 29.13 -4.44
CA ASN A 8 10.19 29.39 -4.92
C ASN A 8 9.21 28.46 -4.17
N PRO A 9 8.30 29.00 -3.33
CA PRO A 9 7.38 28.17 -2.56
C PRO A 9 6.39 27.38 -3.43
N ARG A 10 6.22 27.80 -4.70
CA ARG A 10 5.35 27.20 -5.71
C ARG A 10 6.11 26.29 -6.69
N SER A 11 7.36 25.93 -6.39
CA SER A 11 8.11 24.96 -7.19
C SER A 11 7.65 23.53 -6.90
N VAL A 12 7.38 22.76 -7.95
CA VAL A 12 6.83 21.40 -7.87
C VAL A 12 7.70 20.41 -8.66
N LEU A 13 8.01 19.26 -8.06
CA LEU A 13 8.55 18.10 -8.75
C LEU A 13 7.48 17.01 -8.80
N PHE A 14 7.15 16.57 -10.00
CA PHE A 14 6.32 15.39 -10.22
C PHE A 14 7.21 14.18 -10.51
N TYR A 15 6.99 13.09 -9.77
CA TYR A 15 7.30 11.75 -10.26
C TYR A 15 6.02 11.04 -10.62
N THR A 16 5.98 10.42 -11.80
CA THR A 16 4.84 9.62 -12.22
C THR A 16 5.25 8.22 -12.63
N SER A 17 4.38 7.26 -12.35
CA SER A 17 4.48 5.92 -12.90
C SER A 17 4.35 5.94 -14.43
N PRO A 18 5.08 5.07 -15.18
CA PRO A 18 5.00 5.05 -16.64
C PRO A 18 3.67 4.50 -17.18
N TYR A 19 2.78 4.01 -16.32
CA TYR A 19 1.47 3.51 -16.75
C TYR A 19 0.55 4.65 -17.18
N ALA A 20 -0.16 4.47 -18.30
CA ALA A 20 -1.00 5.49 -18.92
C ALA A 20 -1.97 6.18 -17.95
N ARG A 21 -2.63 5.40 -17.07
CA ARG A 21 -3.54 5.94 -16.05
C ARG A 21 -2.88 6.94 -15.11
N ALA A 22 -1.63 6.69 -14.68
CA ALA A 22 -0.90 7.59 -13.80
C ALA A 22 -0.38 8.81 -14.57
N ARG A 23 0.06 8.64 -15.83
CA ARG A 23 0.41 9.75 -16.73
C ARG A 23 -0.77 10.69 -16.95
N GLN A 24 -1.96 10.14 -17.24
CA GLN A 24 -3.19 10.90 -17.43
C GLN A 24 -3.59 11.67 -16.16
N THR A 25 -3.54 11.03 -14.99
CA THR A 25 -3.78 11.72 -13.71
C THR A 25 -2.76 12.83 -13.46
N CYS A 26 -1.47 12.59 -13.75
CA CYS A 26 -0.42 13.59 -13.63
C CYS A 26 -0.69 14.79 -14.55
N GLN A 27 -1.06 14.54 -15.81
CA GLN A 27 -1.40 15.59 -16.76
C GLN A 27 -2.59 16.41 -16.28
N GLY A 28 -3.67 15.77 -15.82
CA GLY A 28 -4.83 16.49 -15.30
C GLY A 28 -4.53 17.36 -14.07
N ILE A 29 -3.55 16.99 -13.24
CA ILE A 29 -3.07 17.85 -12.15
C ILE A 29 -2.30 19.04 -12.72
N ILE A 30 -1.43 18.82 -13.70
CA ILE A 30 -0.62 19.86 -14.35
C ILE A 30 -1.50 20.89 -15.05
N ASP A 31 -2.49 20.44 -15.83
CA ASP A 31 -3.47 21.29 -16.53
C ASP A 31 -4.20 22.22 -15.53
N GLY A 32 -4.39 21.75 -14.29
CA GLY A 32 -5.02 22.54 -13.23
C GLY A 32 -4.12 23.57 -12.54
N ILE A 33 -2.80 23.51 -12.74
CA ILE A 33 -1.82 24.38 -12.05
C ILE A 33 -0.90 25.17 -12.98
N GLU A 34 -0.80 24.82 -14.26
CA GLU A 34 0.20 25.36 -15.19
C GLU A 34 0.02 26.86 -15.46
N ASP A 35 -1.22 27.34 -15.48
CA ASP A 35 -1.55 28.75 -15.70
C ASP A 35 -1.46 29.61 -14.42
N LEU A 36 -1.15 29.01 -13.27
CA LEU A 36 -1.06 29.74 -12.00
C LEU A 36 0.25 30.52 -11.92
N GLU A 37 0.15 31.81 -11.60
CA GLU A 37 1.29 32.72 -11.53
C GLU A 37 2.41 32.19 -10.60
N GLY A 38 3.64 32.12 -11.11
CA GLY A 38 4.83 31.75 -10.34
C GLY A 38 4.93 30.26 -9.99
N VAL A 39 4.04 29.40 -10.50
CA VAL A 39 4.21 27.95 -10.46
C VAL A 39 5.31 27.55 -11.44
N GLU A 40 6.27 26.77 -10.95
CA GLU A 40 7.31 26.15 -11.77
C GLU A 40 7.27 24.66 -11.49
N PHE A 41 7.11 23.84 -12.53
CA PHE A 41 7.07 22.39 -12.35
C PHE A 41 8.06 21.65 -13.24
N ARG A 42 8.46 20.46 -12.77
CA ARG A 42 9.24 19.48 -13.54
C ARG A 42 8.57 18.13 -13.42
N VAL A 43 8.58 17.35 -14.48
CA VAL A 43 8.02 16.00 -14.51
C VAL A 43 9.13 15.01 -14.81
N SER A 44 9.17 13.94 -14.04
CA SER A 44 10.07 12.82 -14.25
C SER A 44 9.30 11.51 -14.17
N GLU A 45 9.60 10.57 -15.05
CA GLU A 45 9.01 9.25 -15.01
C GLU A 45 9.88 8.31 -14.20
N GLU A 46 9.27 7.54 -13.32
CA GLU A 46 9.97 6.59 -12.47
C GLU A 46 9.41 5.18 -12.67
N PRO A 47 10.14 4.30 -13.39
CA PRO A 47 9.72 2.92 -13.62
C PRO A 47 9.49 2.13 -12.33
N ARG A 48 10.15 2.45 -11.21
CA ARG A 48 9.93 1.79 -9.92
C ARG A 48 8.61 2.15 -9.27
N MET A 49 7.87 3.14 -9.78
CA MET A 49 6.53 3.56 -9.33
C MET A 49 5.38 2.83 -10.04
N ARG A 50 5.65 1.72 -10.76
CA ARG A 50 4.59 0.87 -11.32
C ARG A 50 3.75 0.22 -10.22
N GLU A 51 2.51 -0.12 -10.53
CA GLU A 51 1.70 -0.95 -9.61
C GLU A 51 2.34 -2.32 -9.41
N GLN A 52 1.99 -3.02 -8.33
CA GLN A 52 2.29 -4.45 -8.17
C GLN A 52 1.95 -5.21 -9.45
N ASP A 53 2.89 -5.99 -9.96
CA ASP A 53 2.64 -6.84 -11.11
C ASP A 53 1.78 -8.04 -10.71
N PHE A 54 0.67 -8.20 -11.41
CA PHE A 54 -0.24 -9.31 -11.25
C PHE A 54 0.15 -10.48 -12.19
N GLY A 55 1.16 -10.31 -13.05
CA GLY A 55 1.63 -11.33 -13.98
C GLY A 55 0.79 -11.40 -15.25
N ASN A 56 1.08 -12.39 -16.10
CA ASN A 56 0.34 -12.63 -17.35
C ASN A 56 -1.02 -13.30 -17.05
N PHE A 57 -1.98 -12.54 -16.55
CA PHE A 57 -3.32 -13.03 -16.24
C PHE A 57 -4.06 -13.50 -17.51
N GLN A 58 -4.02 -14.81 -17.75
CA GLN A 58 -4.92 -15.59 -18.61
C GLN A 58 -5.47 -16.80 -17.85
N SER A 59 -5.70 -16.65 -16.55
CA SER A 59 -6.12 -17.75 -15.68
C SER A 59 -7.63 -17.99 -15.81
N THR A 60 -8.05 -19.25 -15.69
CA THR A 60 -9.47 -19.62 -15.59
C THR A 60 -10.08 -19.09 -14.28
N ALA A 61 -11.41 -19.07 -14.16
CA ALA A 61 -12.08 -18.66 -12.92
C ALA A 61 -11.62 -19.50 -11.72
N GLU A 62 -11.43 -20.81 -11.90
CA GLU A 62 -10.93 -21.73 -10.85
C GLU A 62 -9.52 -21.36 -10.36
N GLU A 63 -8.62 -21.00 -11.28
CA GLU A 63 -7.26 -20.63 -10.89
C GLU A 63 -7.20 -19.25 -10.22
N MET A 64 -8.08 -18.33 -10.63
CA MET A 64 -8.32 -17.09 -9.89
C MET A 64 -8.79 -17.42 -8.47
N GLU A 65 -9.84 -18.21 -8.30
CA GLU A 65 -10.37 -18.56 -6.98
C GLU A 65 -9.26 -19.12 -6.06
N ARG A 66 -8.45 -20.03 -6.57
CA ARG A 66 -7.30 -20.59 -5.85
C ARG A 66 -6.28 -19.52 -5.43
N ILE A 67 -5.89 -18.64 -6.35
CA ILE A 67 -4.94 -17.55 -6.08
C ILE A 67 -5.48 -16.62 -4.99
N TRP A 68 -6.75 -16.24 -5.07
CA TRP A 68 -7.38 -15.31 -4.14
C TRP A 68 -7.62 -15.93 -2.76
N GLY A 69 -8.02 -17.20 -2.70
CA GLY A 69 -8.12 -17.94 -1.44
C GLY A 69 -6.77 -18.10 -0.75
N GLN A 70 -5.71 -18.44 -1.49
CA GLN A 70 -4.36 -18.47 -0.94
C GLN A 70 -3.91 -17.08 -0.48
N ARG A 71 -4.15 -16.04 -1.27
CA ARG A 71 -3.79 -14.67 -0.90
C ARG A 71 -4.47 -14.20 0.39
N ALA A 72 -5.74 -14.58 0.60
CA ALA A 72 -6.45 -14.31 1.85
C ALA A 72 -5.77 -15.00 3.05
N HIS A 73 -5.23 -16.20 2.86
CA HIS A 73 -4.58 -16.98 3.92
C HIS A 73 -3.11 -16.59 4.17
N TYR A 74 -2.37 -16.13 3.16
CA TYR A 74 -0.97 -15.75 3.30
C TYR A 74 -0.75 -14.27 3.66
N GLY A 75 -1.76 -13.42 3.43
CA GLY A 75 -1.68 -11.96 3.60
C GLY A 75 -1.21 -11.25 2.32
N HIS A 76 -1.63 -10.00 2.14
CA HIS A 76 -1.36 -9.24 0.91
C HIS A 76 0.13 -8.95 0.70
N PHE A 77 0.90 -8.81 1.77
CA PHE A 77 2.30 -8.40 1.72
C PHE A 77 3.23 -9.51 1.22
N PHE A 78 3.07 -10.73 1.75
CA PHE A 78 3.98 -11.85 1.49
C PHE A 78 3.54 -12.72 0.32
N TYR A 79 2.25 -12.77 0.00
CA TYR A 79 1.77 -13.61 -1.08
C TYR A 79 2.33 -13.13 -2.43
N ARG A 80 3.09 -14.02 -3.10
CA ARG A 80 3.62 -13.77 -4.44
C ARG A 80 2.67 -14.36 -5.47
N ILE A 81 2.09 -13.50 -6.29
CA ILE A 81 1.20 -13.90 -7.37
C ILE A 81 2.01 -14.68 -8.43
N PRO A 82 1.49 -15.78 -8.99
CA PRO A 82 2.18 -16.52 -10.04
C PRO A 82 2.59 -15.61 -11.22
N HIS A 83 3.87 -15.65 -11.59
CA HIS A 83 4.46 -14.78 -12.62
C HIS A 83 4.33 -13.26 -12.36
N GLY A 84 3.96 -12.86 -11.15
CA GLY A 84 3.83 -11.47 -10.72
C GLY A 84 4.78 -11.11 -9.56
N GLU A 85 4.40 -10.09 -8.81
CA GLU A 85 5.09 -9.57 -7.63
C GLU A 85 4.30 -9.85 -6.35
N SER A 86 4.98 -9.96 -5.21
CA SER A 86 4.41 -9.73 -3.87
C SER A 86 4.54 -8.26 -3.48
N ALA A 87 3.84 -7.81 -2.43
CA ALA A 87 4.06 -6.45 -1.93
C ALA A 87 5.45 -6.28 -1.29
N ALA A 88 6.08 -7.37 -0.83
CA ALA A 88 7.48 -7.38 -0.41
C ALA A 88 8.44 -7.08 -1.57
N ASP A 89 8.18 -7.58 -2.78
CA ASP A 89 8.98 -7.22 -3.96
C ASP A 89 8.82 -5.72 -4.30
N VAL A 90 7.60 -5.20 -4.16
CA VAL A 90 7.31 -3.76 -4.29
C VAL A 90 8.08 -2.95 -3.24
N TYR A 91 8.18 -3.45 -2.01
CA TYR A 91 8.90 -2.82 -0.91
C TYR A 91 10.39 -2.63 -1.22
N ASP A 92 11.03 -3.62 -1.85
CA ASP A 92 12.44 -3.56 -2.23
C ASP A 92 12.70 -2.50 -3.30
N ARG A 93 11.88 -2.43 -4.35
CA ARG A 93 12.03 -1.38 -5.37
C ARG A 93 11.74 0.01 -4.80
N ILE A 94 10.81 0.13 -3.85
CA ILE A 94 10.57 1.39 -3.11
C ILE A 94 11.77 1.77 -2.24
N ALA A 95 12.44 0.81 -1.60
CA ALA A 95 13.64 1.10 -0.82
C ALA A 95 14.72 1.77 -1.69
N SER A 96 14.98 1.23 -2.88
CA SER A 96 15.93 1.83 -3.84
C SER A 96 15.48 3.21 -4.36
N PHE A 97 14.16 3.41 -4.53
CA PHE A 97 13.60 4.70 -4.91
C PHE A 97 13.82 5.74 -3.81
N ASN A 98 13.54 5.37 -2.56
CA ASN A 98 13.74 6.24 -1.41
C ASN A 98 15.21 6.67 -1.26
N GLU A 99 16.18 5.77 -1.47
CA GLU A 99 17.60 6.14 -1.48
C GLU A 99 17.93 7.20 -2.53
N THR A 100 17.34 7.06 -3.72
CA THR A 100 17.48 8.05 -4.79
C THR A 100 16.85 9.39 -4.40
N LEU A 101 15.66 9.34 -3.80
CA LEU A 101 14.91 10.51 -3.38
C LEU A 101 15.61 11.27 -2.25
N PHE A 102 16.09 10.57 -1.22
CA PHE A 102 16.83 11.17 -0.10
C PHE A 102 18.11 11.87 -0.57
N ARG A 103 18.84 11.29 -1.54
CA ARG A 103 20.00 11.95 -2.16
C ARG A 103 19.61 13.22 -2.92
N GLN A 104 18.41 13.30 -3.47
CA GLN A 104 17.93 14.51 -4.14
C GLN A 104 17.49 15.59 -3.15
N PHE A 105 16.93 15.22 -1.99
CA PHE A 105 16.55 16.18 -0.95
C PHE A 105 17.73 17.02 -0.45
N SER A 106 18.94 16.47 -0.47
CA SER A 106 20.17 17.19 -0.11
C SER A 106 20.60 18.26 -1.13
N ARG A 107 19.92 18.39 -2.27
CA ARG A 107 20.24 19.40 -3.29
C ARG A 107 19.47 20.68 -3.01
N ASP A 108 20.14 21.82 -3.06
CA ASP A 108 19.50 23.14 -2.88
C ASP A 108 18.42 23.42 -3.95
N SER A 109 18.56 22.82 -5.12
CA SER A 109 17.60 22.91 -6.23
C SER A 109 16.37 22.01 -6.08
N PHE A 110 16.26 21.21 -5.01
CA PHE A 110 15.09 20.37 -4.78
C PHE A 110 13.83 21.24 -4.57
N PRO A 111 12.74 21.01 -5.33
CA PRO A 111 11.53 21.81 -5.23
C PRO A 111 10.83 21.75 -3.87
N ASN A 112 10.02 22.76 -3.59
CA ASN A 112 9.31 22.87 -2.31
C ASN A 112 8.18 21.84 -2.16
N VAL A 113 7.59 21.42 -3.28
CA VAL A 113 6.52 20.41 -3.31
C VAL A 113 6.97 19.23 -4.16
N LEU A 114 6.82 18.02 -3.61
CA LEU A 114 7.00 16.76 -4.33
C LEU A 114 5.63 16.10 -4.49
N VAL A 115 5.27 15.75 -5.72
CA VAL A 115 4.04 15.01 -6.03
C VAL A 115 4.42 13.66 -6.63
N LEU A 116 3.94 12.59 -6.01
CA LEU A 116 4.13 11.21 -6.49
C LEU A 116 2.81 10.71 -7.06
N VAL A 117 2.72 10.53 -8.37
CA VAL A 117 1.52 10.01 -9.05
C VAL A 117 1.71 8.53 -9.34
N THR A 118 0.97 7.69 -8.61
CA THR A 118 1.24 6.25 -8.50
C THR A 118 -0.07 5.46 -8.30
N HIS A 119 0.04 4.24 -7.77
CA HIS A 119 -1.05 3.27 -7.63
C HIS A 119 -1.27 2.86 -6.17
N GLY A 120 -2.32 2.06 -5.92
CA GLY A 120 -2.82 1.79 -4.58
C GLY A 120 -1.86 0.98 -3.73
N ILE A 121 -1.39 -0.18 -4.22
CA ILE A 121 -0.45 -1.02 -3.46
C ILE A 121 0.88 -0.28 -3.33
N TRP A 122 1.38 0.31 -4.42
CA TRP A 122 2.61 1.09 -4.37
C TRP A 122 2.56 2.19 -3.30
N ALA A 123 1.48 2.96 -3.21
CA ALA A 123 1.33 4.03 -2.22
C ALA A 123 1.31 3.49 -0.78
N ARG A 124 0.57 2.39 -0.52
CA ARG A 124 0.55 1.74 0.80
C ARG A 124 1.95 1.26 1.21
N VAL A 125 2.65 0.58 0.31
CA VAL A 125 4.00 0.06 0.57
C VAL A 125 5.01 1.22 0.72
N PHE A 126 4.84 2.31 -0.02
CA PHE A 126 5.64 3.53 0.13
C PHE A 126 5.51 4.09 1.55
N LEU A 127 4.28 4.23 2.04
CA LEU A 127 4.01 4.72 3.39
C LEU A 127 4.56 3.75 4.46
N MET A 128 4.37 2.44 4.27
CA MET A 128 4.96 1.43 5.15
C MET A 128 6.48 1.57 5.23
N LYS A 129 7.16 1.67 4.07
CA LYS A 129 8.62 1.85 4.02
C LYS A 129 9.05 3.18 4.65
N TRP A 130 8.32 4.25 4.39
CA TRP A 130 8.65 5.59 4.82
C TRP A 130 8.54 5.76 6.34
N PHE A 131 7.40 5.33 6.89
CA PHE A 131 7.09 5.45 8.32
C PHE A 131 7.58 4.26 9.14
N ARG A 132 8.18 3.25 8.50
CA ARG A 132 8.66 2.01 9.12
C ARG A 132 7.54 1.28 9.85
N TRP A 133 6.36 1.25 9.24
CA TRP A 133 5.25 0.48 9.76
C TRP A 133 5.58 -1.00 9.73
N THR A 134 5.02 -1.73 10.69
CA THR A 134 5.12 -3.18 10.72
C THR A 134 4.28 -3.79 9.60
N TYR A 135 4.48 -5.08 9.36
CA TYR A 135 3.67 -5.84 8.42
C TYR A 135 2.18 -5.80 8.81
N GLU A 136 1.87 -5.94 10.10
CA GLU A 136 0.51 -5.93 10.64
C GLU A 136 -0.17 -4.57 10.40
N GLU A 137 0.56 -3.49 10.64
CA GLU A 137 0.09 -2.13 10.34
C GLU A 137 -0.17 -1.91 8.83
N PHE A 138 0.54 -2.62 7.95
CA PHE A 138 0.28 -2.58 6.51
C PHE A 138 -0.96 -3.41 6.12
N GLU A 139 -1.13 -4.61 6.67
CA GLU A 139 -2.27 -5.50 6.37
C GLU A 139 -3.59 -4.91 6.87
N SER A 140 -3.57 -4.16 7.97
CA SER A 140 -4.77 -3.50 8.48
C SER A 140 -5.24 -2.34 7.59
N LEU A 141 -4.44 -1.87 6.61
CA LEU A 141 -4.85 -0.81 5.70
C LEU A 141 -5.89 -1.28 4.69
N ARG A 142 -6.92 -0.46 4.50
CA ARG A 142 -7.90 -0.60 3.42
C ARG A 142 -7.38 0.00 2.11
N ASN A 143 -8.08 -0.28 1.02
CA ASN A 143 -7.77 0.31 -0.26
C ASN A 143 -7.93 1.84 -0.28
N ILE A 144 -6.96 2.50 -0.90
CA ILE A 144 -6.94 3.95 -1.14
C ILE A 144 -7.90 4.23 -2.32
N PRO A 145 -8.93 5.07 -2.16
CA PRO A 145 -9.80 5.50 -3.24
C PRO A 145 -9.03 6.08 -4.43
N HIS A 146 -9.61 5.93 -5.62
CA HIS A 146 -9.07 6.52 -6.84
C HIS A 146 -8.90 8.03 -6.69
N CYS A 147 -7.75 8.52 -7.17
CA CYS A 147 -7.40 9.95 -7.17
C CYS A 147 -7.40 10.63 -5.78
N GLN A 148 -7.34 9.86 -4.68
CA GLN A 148 -7.19 10.45 -3.34
C GLN A 148 -5.76 10.99 -3.14
N PHE A 149 -5.64 12.22 -2.64
CA PHE A 149 -4.36 12.77 -2.20
C PHE A 149 -3.94 12.25 -0.83
N LEU A 150 -2.73 11.70 -0.76
CA LEU A 150 -2.04 11.37 0.48
C LEU A 150 -1.02 12.48 0.79
N VAL A 151 -1.31 13.29 1.81
CA VAL A 151 -0.51 14.48 2.12
C VAL A 151 0.45 14.15 3.25
N MET A 152 1.74 14.28 2.97
CA MET A 152 2.80 14.22 3.98
C MET A 152 3.38 15.62 4.16
N LYS A 153 3.45 16.10 5.41
CA LYS A 153 4.00 17.42 5.74
C LYS A 153 5.26 17.28 6.58
N GLN A 154 6.32 17.95 6.16
CA GLN A 154 7.54 18.05 6.97
C GLN A 154 7.30 18.95 8.19
N GLY A 155 7.65 18.44 9.37
CA GLY A 155 7.64 19.19 10.62
C GLY A 155 8.95 19.95 10.85
N PRO A 156 9.04 20.72 11.94
CA PRO A 156 10.25 21.45 12.31
C PRO A 156 11.46 20.55 12.60
N ASP A 157 11.23 19.28 12.91
CA ASP A 157 12.26 18.27 13.15
C ASP A 157 12.78 17.61 11.87
N MET A 158 12.44 18.17 10.70
CA MET A 158 12.75 17.65 9.37
C MET A 158 12.11 16.29 9.05
N LYS A 159 11.23 15.77 9.92
CA LYS A 159 10.51 14.52 9.68
C LYS A 159 9.16 14.80 9.04
N TYR A 160 8.73 13.89 8.18
CA TYR A 160 7.40 13.95 7.59
C TYR A 160 6.38 13.33 8.52
N GLN A 161 5.19 13.91 8.54
CA GLN A 161 3.99 13.37 9.19
C GLN A 161 2.92 13.18 8.13
N LEU A 162 2.28 12.02 8.12
CA LEU A 162 1.11 11.78 7.28
C LEU A 162 -0.07 12.59 7.85
N LYS A 163 -0.68 13.44 7.03
CA LYS A 163 -1.83 14.28 7.38
C LYS A 163 -3.15 13.72 6.89
N THR A 164 -3.13 12.97 5.79
CA THR A 164 -4.32 12.25 5.32
C THR A 164 -4.54 11.01 6.20
N PRO A 165 -5.67 10.89 6.90
CA PRO A 165 -5.98 9.66 7.62
C PRO A 165 -6.19 8.52 6.62
N LEU A 166 -5.58 7.37 6.90
CA LEU A 166 -5.84 6.13 6.17
C LEU A 166 -6.96 5.37 6.84
N ARG A 167 -7.79 4.72 6.03
CA ARG A 167 -8.83 3.82 6.53
C ARG A 167 -8.18 2.49 6.87
N THR A 168 -8.47 1.96 8.04
CA THR A 168 -8.05 0.61 8.43
C THR A 168 -9.26 -0.31 8.53
N TRP A 169 -9.01 -1.61 8.45
CA TRP A 169 -10.01 -2.60 8.77
C TRP A 169 -10.39 -2.46 10.24
N ASP A 170 -9.46 -2.22 11.17
CA ASP A 170 -9.75 -2.11 12.62
C ASP A 170 -10.82 -1.07 12.99
N GLU A 171 -10.94 0.00 12.21
CA GLU A 171 -11.90 1.08 12.46
C GLU A 171 -13.32 0.76 11.95
N LEU A 172 -13.47 -0.29 11.14
CA LEU A 172 -14.74 -0.65 10.51
C LEU A 172 -15.57 -1.59 11.42
N PRO A 173 -16.85 -1.30 11.69
CA PRO A 173 -17.72 -2.21 12.45
C PRO A 173 -17.79 -3.60 11.81
N ASP A 174 -17.85 -4.66 12.63
CA ASP A 174 -17.89 -6.05 12.13
C ASP A 174 -19.07 -6.31 11.19
N SER A 175 -20.17 -5.57 11.35
CA SER A 175 -21.35 -5.63 10.48
C SER A 175 -21.07 -5.18 9.05
N ASP A 176 -20.09 -4.31 8.86
CA ASP A 176 -19.86 -3.60 7.58
C ASP A 176 -18.67 -4.19 6.82
N VAL A 177 -17.89 -5.08 7.45
CA VAL A 177 -16.68 -5.70 6.89
C VAL A 177 -16.98 -6.45 5.60
N GLU A 178 -18.00 -7.30 5.60
CA GLU A 178 -18.32 -8.15 4.44
C GLU A 178 -18.75 -7.32 3.22
N GLU A 179 -19.54 -6.27 3.44
CA GLU A 179 -19.98 -5.37 2.37
C GLU A 179 -18.79 -4.60 1.76
N GLU A 180 -17.92 -4.05 2.61
CA GLU A 180 -16.75 -3.30 2.14
C GLU A 180 -15.71 -4.21 1.45
N LEU A 181 -15.49 -5.43 1.96
CA LEU A 181 -14.66 -6.44 1.30
C LEU A 181 -15.21 -6.79 -0.07
N ARG A 182 -16.54 -6.99 -0.19
CA ARG A 182 -17.17 -7.28 -1.48
C ARG A 182 -16.95 -6.17 -2.50
N LYS A 183 -17.03 -4.91 -2.08
CA LYS A 183 -16.74 -3.75 -2.94
C LYS A 183 -15.27 -3.70 -3.36
N GLU A 184 -14.34 -3.91 -2.42
CA GLU A 184 -12.90 -3.90 -2.70
C GLU A 184 -12.50 -5.04 -3.64
N PHE A 185 -12.99 -6.26 -3.39
CA PHE A 185 -12.77 -7.43 -4.22
C PHE A 185 -13.33 -7.24 -5.64
N ALA A 186 -14.58 -6.81 -5.78
CA ALA A 186 -15.19 -6.59 -7.10
C ALA A 186 -14.41 -5.55 -7.93
N SER A 187 -13.95 -4.47 -7.29
CA SER A 187 -13.13 -3.45 -7.94
C SER A 187 -11.81 -4.01 -8.46
N GLU A 188 -11.10 -4.77 -7.61
CA GLU A 188 -9.79 -5.34 -7.94
C GLU A 188 -9.90 -6.44 -9.02
N VAL A 189 -10.92 -7.30 -8.96
CA VAL A 189 -11.19 -8.31 -9.99
C VAL A 189 -11.49 -7.67 -11.34
N ASN A 190 -12.36 -6.66 -11.38
CA ASN A 190 -12.71 -5.95 -12.62
C ASN A 190 -11.46 -5.28 -13.23
N PHE A 191 -10.64 -4.66 -12.39
CA PHE A 191 -9.43 -3.97 -12.81
C PHE A 191 -8.39 -4.94 -13.40
N ASN A 192 -8.12 -6.04 -12.69
CA ASN A 192 -7.05 -6.98 -13.07
C ASN A 192 -7.46 -7.91 -14.23
N SER A 193 -8.73 -8.28 -14.33
CA SER A 193 -9.22 -9.13 -15.42
C SER A 193 -9.43 -8.39 -16.73
N LYS A 194 -9.38 -7.04 -16.76
CA LYS A 194 -9.75 -6.22 -17.93
C LYS A 194 -11.13 -6.60 -18.50
N ASN A 195 -12.08 -6.96 -17.64
CA ASN A 195 -13.40 -7.51 -18.00
C ASN A 195 -13.36 -8.79 -18.87
N LYS A 196 -12.26 -9.55 -18.84
CA LYS A 196 -12.14 -10.84 -19.57
C LYS A 196 -12.70 -12.03 -18.81
N LEU A 197 -13.05 -11.85 -17.53
CA LEU A 197 -13.83 -12.85 -16.81
C LEU A 197 -15.21 -12.94 -17.47
N LEU A 198 -15.48 -14.09 -18.08
CA LEU A 198 -16.70 -14.36 -18.84
C LEU A 198 -17.94 -14.30 -17.94
N ASN A 199 -17.81 -14.66 -16.66
CA ASN A 199 -18.85 -14.49 -15.66
C ASN A 199 -18.23 -14.39 -14.26
N PRO A 200 -18.23 -13.21 -13.60
CA PRO A 200 -17.74 -13.05 -12.23
C PRO A 200 -18.50 -13.91 -11.20
N GLU A 201 -19.73 -14.30 -11.52
CA GLU A 201 -20.58 -15.17 -10.68
C GLU A 201 -20.09 -16.63 -10.62
N ASP A 202 -19.20 -17.04 -11.52
CA ASP A 202 -18.63 -18.40 -11.54
C ASP A 202 -17.53 -18.60 -10.48
N LEU A 203 -17.04 -17.52 -9.86
CA LEU A 203 -16.12 -17.60 -8.72
C LEU A 203 -16.92 -17.91 -7.46
N ASP A 204 -16.41 -18.78 -6.57
CA ASP A 204 -16.93 -18.85 -5.20
C ASP A 204 -16.50 -17.61 -4.40
N ILE A 205 -17.04 -16.45 -4.78
CA ILE A 205 -16.82 -15.17 -4.11
C ILE A 205 -17.17 -15.28 -2.63
N ALA A 206 -18.17 -16.08 -2.30
CA ALA A 206 -18.61 -16.25 -0.92
C ALA A 206 -17.54 -16.95 -0.06
N SER A 207 -16.83 -17.98 -0.58
CA SER A 207 -15.73 -18.60 0.18
C SER A 207 -14.54 -17.66 0.34
N ILE A 208 -14.17 -16.91 -0.70
CA ILE A 208 -13.07 -15.93 -0.64
C ILE A 208 -13.40 -14.84 0.39
N LEU A 209 -14.61 -14.28 0.34
CA LEU A 209 -15.06 -13.26 1.28
C LEU A 209 -15.10 -13.79 2.72
N ARG A 210 -15.56 -15.02 2.93
CA ARG A 210 -15.53 -15.67 4.26
C ARG A 210 -14.10 -15.78 4.78
N ALA A 211 -13.16 -16.29 3.97
CA ALA A 211 -11.77 -16.44 4.35
C ALA A 211 -11.10 -15.09 4.68
N GLN A 212 -11.35 -14.05 3.87
CA GLN A 212 -10.83 -12.70 4.15
C GLN A 212 -11.46 -12.08 5.40
N THR A 213 -12.76 -12.26 5.61
CA THR A 213 -13.46 -11.76 6.80
C THR A 213 -12.91 -12.43 8.07
N GLU A 214 -12.68 -13.74 8.04
CA GLU A 214 -12.08 -14.49 9.14
C GLU A 214 -10.66 -14.02 9.42
N ALA A 215 -9.82 -13.88 8.38
CA ALA A 215 -8.47 -13.35 8.52
C ALA A 215 -8.43 -11.95 9.14
N ILE A 216 -9.35 -11.05 8.75
CA ILE A 216 -9.47 -9.70 9.35
C ILE A 216 -9.86 -9.81 10.82
N ARG A 217 -10.85 -10.63 11.16
CA ARG A 217 -11.29 -10.81 12.55
C ARG A 217 -10.18 -11.36 13.42
N GLU A 218 -9.45 -12.37 12.93
CA GLU A 218 -8.30 -12.93 13.65
C GLU A 218 -7.20 -11.89 13.87
N SER A 219 -6.89 -11.08 12.85
CA SER A 219 -5.90 -10.00 12.98
C SER A 219 -6.32 -8.99 14.05
N ARG A 220 -7.60 -8.57 14.05
CA ARG A 220 -8.13 -7.62 15.06
C ARG A 220 -8.00 -8.16 16.48
N VAL A 221 -8.33 -9.43 16.70
CA VAL A 221 -8.22 -10.06 18.02
C VAL A 221 -6.75 -10.05 18.48
N LYS A 222 -5.82 -10.46 17.61
CA LYS A 222 -4.37 -10.44 17.90
C LYS A 222 -3.89 -9.02 18.22
N ASP A 223 -4.31 -8.02 17.45
CA ASP A 223 -3.91 -6.63 17.67
C ASP A 223 -4.46 -6.06 18.99
N GLN A 224 -5.68 -6.46 19.38
CA GLN A 224 -6.24 -6.10 20.69
C GLN A 224 -5.47 -6.75 21.83
N GLU A 225 -5.16 -8.04 21.74
CA GLU A 225 -4.33 -8.75 22.72
C GLU A 225 -2.95 -8.11 22.87
N ILE A 226 -2.32 -7.72 21.76
CA ILE A 226 -1.03 -7.01 21.76
C ILE A 226 -1.15 -5.66 22.46
N LYS A 227 -2.18 -4.86 22.14
CA LYS A 227 -2.40 -3.55 22.79
C LYS A 227 -2.63 -3.72 24.29
N GLN A 228 -3.40 -4.73 24.70
CA GLN A 228 -3.65 -5.04 26.11
C GLN A 228 -2.38 -5.51 26.82
N ALA A 229 -1.63 -6.44 26.23
CA ALA A 229 -0.35 -6.92 26.77
C ALA A 229 0.67 -5.78 26.90
N TYR A 230 0.74 -4.91 25.88
CA TYR A 230 1.60 -3.72 25.91
C TYR A 230 1.18 -2.76 27.03
N ALA A 231 -0.11 -2.43 27.15
CA ALA A 231 -0.63 -1.58 28.22
C ALA A 231 -0.41 -2.17 29.63
N GLN A 232 -0.53 -3.49 29.78
CA GLN A 232 -0.23 -4.20 31.02
C GLN A 232 1.28 -4.22 31.33
N SER A 233 2.14 -4.33 30.30
CA SER A 233 3.60 -4.33 30.43
C SER A 233 4.21 -2.95 30.67
N MET A 234 3.50 -1.87 30.29
CA MET A 234 3.91 -0.47 30.54
C MET A 234 4.03 -0.15 32.04
N ASN A 235 3.45 -0.98 32.91
CA ASN A 235 3.64 -0.90 34.36
C ASN A 235 4.76 -1.79 34.91
N LYS A 236 5.42 -2.66 34.11
CA LYS A 236 6.40 -3.61 34.66
C LYS A 236 7.77 -3.63 34.00
N TYR A 237 7.97 -3.61 32.68
CA TYR A 237 9.33 -3.59 32.11
C TYR A 237 9.40 -3.02 30.69
N LYS A 238 10.37 -2.15 30.44
CA LYS A 238 10.66 -1.42 29.20
C LYS A 238 11.28 -2.28 28.08
N GLN A 239 11.10 -3.59 28.07
CA GLN A 239 11.72 -4.50 27.09
C GLN A 239 10.85 -5.75 26.87
N LEU A 240 9.75 -5.63 26.14
CA LEU A 240 9.20 -6.73 25.35
C LEU A 240 9.28 -6.30 23.90
N SER A 241 10.33 -6.79 23.23
CA SER A 241 10.57 -6.57 21.83
C SER A 241 9.36 -7.05 21.01
N LYS A 242 8.83 -6.19 20.14
CA LYS A 242 7.79 -6.47 19.12
C LYS A 242 8.17 -7.62 18.15
N PHE A 243 9.34 -8.25 18.32
CA PHE A 243 10.05 -9.04 17.32
C PHE A 243 9.68 -10.52 17.25
N MET A 244 9.03 -11.10 18.28
CA MET A 244 8.62 -12.51 18.27
C MET A 244 7.15 -12.64 18.65
N GLN A 245 6.27 -12.55 17.66
CA GLN A 245 4.83 -12.74 17.78
C GLN A 245 4.39 -13.94 16.92
N ASN A 246 3.46 -14.76 17.41
CA ASN A 246 2.79 -15.77 16.58
C ASN A 246 1.80 -15.07 15.64
N ASN A 247 2.29 -14.64 14.48
CA ASN A 247 1.51 -13.96 13.44
C ASN A 247 1.51 -14.79 12.15
N GLN A 248 0.86 -14.26 11.11
CA GLN A 248 0.78 -14.90 9.80
C GLN A 248 2.17 -15.07 9.15
N SER A 249 3.14 -14.23 9.51
CA SER A 249 4.54 -14.42 9.10
C SER A 249 5.16 -15.66 9.76
N VAL A 250 4.86 -15.92 11.04
CA VAL A 250 5.27 -17.15 11.72
C VAL A 250 4.61 -18.37 11.08
N THR A 251 3.31 -18.34 10.76
CA THR A 251 2.66 -19.45 10.05
C THR A 251 3.25 -19.67 8.67
N ASN A 252 3.56 -18.59 7.94
CA ASN A 252 4.23 -18.67 6.63
C ASN A 252 5.67 -19.22 6.72
N SER A 253 6.29 -19.17 7.91
CA SER A 253 7.65 -19.66 8.17
C SER A 253 7.70 -21.11 8.68
N VAL A 254 6.56 -21.71 9.03
CA VAL A 254 6.50 -23.15 9.35
C VAL A 254 6.34 -23.90 8.04
N GLU A 255 7.46 -24.28 7.42
CA GLU A 255 7.44 -25.19 6.27
C GLU A 255 6.68 -26.47 6.64
N ASP A 256 5.87 -26.97 5.71
CA ASP A 256 5.20 -28.26 5.84
C ASP A 256 6.25 -29.37 5.65
N VAL A 257 7.07 -29.61 6.69
CA VAL A 257 8.14 -30.65 6.69
C VAL A 257 7.54 -32.08 6.72
N SER A 258 6.29 -32.25 6.30
CA SER A 258 5.54 -33.50 6.37
C SER A 258 5.34 -34.20 5.01
N SER A 259 6.00 -33.74 3.95
CA SER A 259 5.96 -34.40 2.63
C SER A 259 7.34 -34.60 2.02
N GLY A 260 8.11 -35.54 2.60
CA GLY A 260 9.37 -35.97 1.99
C GLY A 260 10.31 -36.76 2.90
N CYS A 261 9.86 -37.93 3.36
CA CYS A 261 10.74 -39.05 3.75
C CYS A 261 10.07 -40.35 3.33
#